data_AF-A0A382VGD6-F1
#
_entry.id   AF-A0A382VGD6-F1
#
_cell.length_a   1.000
_cell.length_b   1.000
_cell.length_c   1.000
_cell.angle_alpha   90.00
_cell.angle_beta   90.00
_cell.angle_gamma   90.00
#
_symmetry.space_group_name_H-M   'P 1'
#
loop_
_entity.id
_entity.type
_entity.pdbx_description
1 polymer ?
#
loop_
_entity_poly.entity_id
_entity_poly.type
_entity_poly.pdbx_seq_one_letter_code
_entity_poly.pdbx_strand_id
1 'polypeptide(L)'
;MLKKVHPNNMGSVAIDEPHVDFDITSHPHKPFRSAIRIALILILMGLTTDPTHGADWNQWRGSLRDGSQTGDSWPTSIGEASLVPKWSSEKLGASYSGPITDGKLIFTTESAKGKESVLAYGLEDGKLKWKQNWAGEMKVPFFAARNGSWIRSTPAVANDRVFVAGMRDHLLCLDANSGQIQWEIDFPKQFGTPLPD
;
A
#
# COMPACT_ATOMS: atom_id res chain seq x y z
N MET A 1 -40.19 -66.22 -10.51
CA MET A 1 -39.77 -66.91 -11.75
C MET A 1 -38.27 -66.62 -11.93
N LEU A 2 -37.35 -67.52 -11.55
CA LEU A 2 -36.77 -68.61 -12.37
C LEU A 2 -36.20 -68.05 -13.70
N LYS A 3 -34.91 -68.11 -14.05
CA LYS A 3 -33.94 -69.21 -13.90
C LYS A 3 -32.47 -68.74 -14.00
N LYS A 4 -31.61 -69.62 -13.49
CA LYS A 4 -30.15 -69.67 -13.38
C LYS A 4 -29.47 -70.18 -14.70
N VAL A 5 -28.20 -69.77 -14.91
CA VAL A 5 -26.99 -70.61 -15.19
C VAL A 5 -26.57 -71.00 -16.65
N HIS A 6 -25.33 -70.56 -16.99
CA HIS A 6 -24.19 -71.23 -17.70
C HIS A 6 -24.17 -71.36 -19.26
N PRO A 7 -23.03 -71.75 -19.92
CA PRO A 7 -21.86 -70.92 -20.22
C PRO A 7 -21.33 -71.14 -21.68
N ASN A 8 -20.16 -70.55 -22.00
CA ASN A 8 -19.15 -70.90 -23.03
C ASN A 8 -19.59 -71.59 -24.34
N ASN A 9 -19.19 -71.01 -25.49
CA ASN A 9 -18.27 -71.75 -26.37
C ASN A 9 -17.51 -70.86 -27.36
N MET A 10 -16.22 -71.17 -27.48
CA MET A 10 -15.28 -70.69 -28.49
C MET A 10 -15.66 -71.24 -29.88
N GLY A 11 -15.44 -70.44 -30.90
CA GLY A 11 -15.44 -70.86 -32.30
C GLY A 11 -14.66 -69.85 -33.14
N SER A 12 -13.41 -70.19 -33.45
CA SER A 12 -12.55 -69.44 -34.37
C SER A 12 -13.05 -69.53 -35.80
N VAL A 13 -13.09 -68.41 -36.52
CA VAL A 13 -12.97 -68.38 -37.97
C VAL A 13 -12.07 -67.19 -38.33
N ALA A 14 -10.93 -67.52 -38.95
CA ALA A 14 -10.00 -66.57 -39.55
C ALA A 14 -10.62 -65.98 -40.82
N ILE A 15 -10.43 -64.68 -41.04
CA ILE A 15 -10.64 -64.03 -42.33
C ILE A 15 -9.50 -63.01 -42.53
N ASP A 16 -8.85 -63.16 -43.67
CA ASP A 16 -7.61 -62.52 -44.13
C ASP A 16 -7.53 -61.01 -43.88
N GLU A 17 -6.38 -60.58 -43.36
CA GLU A 17 -5.97 -59.18 -43.36
C GLU A 17 -5.60 -58.72 -44.77
N PRO A 18 -6.10 -57.57 -45.25
CA PRO A 18 -5.41 -56.81 -46.26
C PRO A 18 -4.29 -55.99 -45.61
N HIS A 19 -3.06 -56.35 -45.95
CA HIS A 19 -1.86 -55.55 -45.68
C HIS A 19 -2.05 -54.13 -46.26
N VAL A 20 -2.08 -53.12 -45.39
CA VAL A 20 -1.94 -51.72 -45.78
C VAL A 20 -0.49 -51.33 -45.56
N ASP A 21 0.21 -51.08 -46.67
CA ASP A 21 1.58 -50.59 -46.67
C ASP A 21 1.69 -49.27 -45.89
N PHE A 22 2.61 -49.25 -44.91
CA PHE A 22 3.00 -48.06 -44.19
C PHE A 22 3.89 -47.19 -45.08
N ASP A 23 3.39 -46.05 -45.54
CA ASP A 23 4.24 -45.00 -46.09
C ASP A 23 4.90 -44.23 -44.94
N ILE A 24 6.18 -44.54 -44.70
CA ILE A 24 7.06 -43.81 -43.79
C ILE A 24 7.63 -42.62 -44.58
N THR A 25 6.83 -41.57 -44.75
CA THR A 25 7.33 -40.26 -45.15
C THR A 25 7.38 -39.32 -43.94
N SER A 26 8.62 -38.91 -43.66
CA SER A 26 9.05 -38.01 -42.59
C SER A 26 8.16 -36.77 -42.45
N HIS A 27 7.45 -36.68 -41.33
CA HIS A 27 6.85 -35.41 -40.92
C HIS A 27 7.98 -34.48 -40.42
N PRO A 28 8.11 -33.26 -40.96
CA PRO A 28 9.03 -32.29 -40.39
C PRO A 28 8.59 -31.96 -38.97
N HIS A 29 9.51 -32.10 -38.00
CA HIS A 29 9.29 -31.66 -36.63
C HIS A 29 8.96 -30.16 -36.65
N LYS A 30 7.68 -29.82 -36.47
CA LYS A 30 7.26 -28.43 -36.26
C LYS A 30 8.02 -27.86 -35.06
N PRO A 31 8.51 -26.60 -35.10
CA PRO A 31 9.28 -25.97 -34.03
C PRO A 31 8.39 -25.57 -32.83
N PHE A 32 7.59 -26.50 -32.31
CA PHE A 32 6.65 -26.24 -31.22
C PHE A 32 7.32 -26.16 -29.84
N ARG A 33 8.54 -26.71 -29.71
CA ARG A 33 9.29 -26.71 -28.44
C ARG A 33 10.07 -25.41 -28.18
N SER A 34 10.41 -24.65 -29.22
CA SER A 34 11.17 -23.39 -29.08
C SER A 34 10.28 -22.20 -28.71
N ALA A 35 9.03 -22.16 -29.21
CA ALA A 35 8.09 -21.09 -28.90
C ALA A 35 7.70 -21.05 -27.41
N ILE A 36 7.55 -22.21 -26.76
CA ILE A 36 7.24 -22.32 -25.33
C ILE A 36 8.42 -21.86 -24.45
N ARG A 37 9.67 -22.13 -24.87
CA ARG A 37 10.88 -21.67 -24.16
C ARG A 37 11.10 -20.17 -24.29
N ILE A 38 10.80 -19.58 -25.44
CA ILE A 38 10.88 -18.13 -25.66
C ILE A 38 9.77 -17.41 -24.86
N ALA A 39 8.55 -17.97 -24.81
CA ALA A 39 7.46 -17.43 -24.01
C ALA A 39 7.77 -17.44 -22.50
N LEU A 40 8.40 -18.51 -21.98
CA LEU A 40 8.82 -18.59 -20.57
C LEU A 40 9.96 -17.63 -20.22
N ILE A 41 10.89 -17.36 -21.15
CA ILE A 41 11.96 -16.36 -20.95
C ILE A 41 11.40 -14.92 -21.00
N LEU A 42 10.42 -14.64 -21.86
CA LEU A 42 9.74 -13.35 -21.92
C LEU A 42 8.87 -13.07 -20.69
N ILE A 43 8.24 -14.10 -20.10
CA ILE A 43 7.51 -13.98 -18.83
C ILE A 43 8.48 -13.72 -17.66
N LEU A 44 9.69 -14.28 -17.70
CA LEU A 44 10.71 -14.08 -16.66
C LEU A 44 11.43 -12.71 -16.77
N MET A 45 11.51 -12.12 -17.96
CA MET A 45 12.05 -10.77 -18.18
C MET A 45 11.06 -9.64 -17.84
N GLY A 46 9.77 -9.95 -17.63
CA GLY A 46 8.75 -8.98 -17.21
C GLY A 46 8.68 -8.73 -15.69
N LEU A 47 9.47 -9.45 -14.89
CA LEU A 47 9.65 -9.16 -13.46
C LEU A 47 10.67 -8.04 -13.29
N THR A 48 10.36 -6.86 -13.84
CA THR A 48 10.98 -5.64 -13.31
C THR A 48 10.41 -5.46 -11.92
N THR A 49 11.19 -5.77 -10.89
CA THR A 49 10.98 -5.09 -9.62
C THR A 49 11.18 -3.63 -9.93
N ASP A 50 10.09 -2.88 -10.14
CA ASP A 50 10.17 -1.45 -9.91
C ASP A 50 10.83 -1.34 -8.54
N PRO A 51 11.96 -0.61 -8.40
CA PRO A 51 12.34 -0.21 -7.07
C PRO A 51 11.08 0.46 -6.56
N THR A 52 10.44 -0.16 -5.58
CA THR A 52 9.47 0.54 -4.77
C THR A 52 10.32 1.63 -4.14
N HIS A 53 10.45 2.76 -4.83
CA HIS A 53 10.66 4.06 -4.23
C HIS A 53 9.38 4.29 -3.44
N GLY A 54 9.19 3.50 -2.38
CA GLY A 54 8.38 3.92 -1.26
C GLY A 54 8.99 5.26 -0.91
N ALA A 55 8.20 6.31 -1.02
CA ALA A 55 8.68 7.65 -0.84
C ALA A 55 9.55 7.70 0.41
N ASP A 56 10.77 8.24 0.26
CA ASP A 56 11.83 8.00 1.24
C ASP A 56 11.45 8.44 2.66
N TRP A 57 10.42 9.30 2.76
CA TRP A 57 9.82 9.78 4.00
C TRP A 57 8.34 9.44 4.23
N ASN A 58 7.93 8.19 4.00
CA ASN A 58 6.53 7.75 4.10
C ASN A 58 5.99 7.47 5.52
N GLN A 59 6.81 7.56 6.56
CA GLN A 59 6.43 7.33 7.96
C GLN A 59 7.38 8.05 8.93
N TRP A 60 7.10 7.98 10.24
CA TRP A 60 7.98 8.55 11.26
C TRP A 60 9.41 8.03 11.11
N ARG A 61 10.35 8.98 10.95
CA ARG A 61 11.79 8.74 10.72
C ARG A 61 12.13 8.04 9.38
N GLY A 62 11.27 8.18 8.38
CA GLY A 62 11.53 7.69 7.03
C GLY A 62 11.26 6.20 6.83
N SER A 63 11.45 5.73 5.59
CA SER A 63 11.17 4.35 5.19
C SER A 63 11.92 3.32 6.05
N LEU A 64 13.16 3.63 6.44
CA LEU A 64 14.02 2.81 7.30
C LEU A 64 13.83 3.08 8.81
N ARG A 65 13.04 4.09 9.20
CA ARG A 65 12.83 4.54 10.59
C ARG A 65 14.09 4.97 11.35
N ASP A 66 15.19 5.20 10.66
CA ASP A 66 16.46 5.61 11.26
C ASP A 66 16.65 7.13 11.27
N GLY A 67 15.75 7.88 10.64
CA GLY A 67 15.80 9.34 10.57
C GLY A 67 16.86 9.86 9.60
N SER A 68 17.34 9.01 8.70
CA SER A 68 18.29 9.37 7.66
C SER A 68 17.63 9.42 6.29
N GLN A 69 18.14 10.28 5.42
CA GLN A 69 17.78 10.34 4.01
C GLN A 69 19.03 10.06 3.20
N THR A 70 18.97 9.07 2.32
CA THR A 70 20.00 8.84 1.30
C THR A 70 19.62 9.62 0.06
N GLY A 71 20.51 10.46 -0.46
CA GLY A 71 20.18 11.29 -1.62
C GLY A 71 21.32 12.23 -1.99
N ASP A 72 21.01 13.20 -2.85
CA ASP A 72 21.95 14.18 -3.36
C ASP A 72 22.66 14.96 -2.25
N SER A 73 23.82 15.51 -2.60
CA SER A 73 24.61 16.38 -1.73
C SER A 73 23.76 17.56 -1.24
N TRP A 74 23.60 17.66 0.07
CA TRP A 74 23.03 18.84 0.72
C TRP A 74 23.94 20.06 0.52
N PRO A 75 23.38 21.28 0.50
CA PRO A 75 24.19 22.48 0.46
C PRO A 75 25.14 22.53 1.67
N THR A 76 26.38 22.97 1.45
CA THR A 76 27.43 23.05 2.49
C THR A 76 27.22 24.19 3.49
N SER A 77 26.27 25.09 3.23
CA SER A 77 25.86 26.18 4.12
C SER A 77 24.36 26.43 4.05
N ILE A 78 23.80 27.00 5.11
CA ILE A 78 22.40 27.43 5.20
C ILE A 78 22.37 28.95 5.07
N GLY A 79 21.70 29.48 4.05
CA GLY A 79 21.52 30.92 3.84
C GLY A 79 20.64 31.20 2.63
N GLU A 80 20.27 32.47 2.41
CA GLU A 80 19.35 32.87 1.33
C GLU A 80 19.84 32.48 -0.07
N ALA A 81 21.17 32.39 -0.26
CA ALA A 81 21.79 31.96 -1.51
C ALA A 81 21.82 30.44 -1.70
N SER A 82 21.65 29.64 -0.64
CA SER A 82 21.73 28.17 -0.68
C SER A 82 20.39 27.47 -0.43
N LEU A 83 19.44 28.14 0.23
CA LEU A 83 18.09 27.66 0.47
C LEU A 83 17.08 28.75 0.11
N VAL A 84 16.42 28.55 -1.02
CA VAL A 84 15.34 29.43 -1.47
C VAL A 84 13.99 28.78 -1.09
N PRO A 85 13.12 29.48 -0.34
CA PRO A 85 11.79 28.96 -0.03
C PRO A 85 11.00 28.68 -1.31
N LYS A 86 10.55 27.43 -1.51
CA LYS A 86 9.68 27.07 -2.64
C LYS A 86 8.22 27.46 -2.38
N TRP A 87 7.71 27.11 -1.22
CA TRP A 87 6.37 27.46 -0.75
C TRP A 87 6.30 27.34 0.77
N SER A 88 5.26 27.95 1.37
CA SER A 88 4.92 27.84 2.78
C SER A 88 3.40 27.74 2.96
N SER A 89 2.96 27.14 4.06
CA SER A 89 1.55 27.13 4.46
C SER A 89 1.43 27.65 5.89
N GLU A 90 0.79 28.81 6.06
CA GLU A 90 0.78 29.54 7.34
C GLU A 90 -0.37 29.14 8.29
N LYS A 91 -1.25 28.23 7.87
CA LYS A 91 -2.51 27.92 8.58
C LYS A 91 -2.56 26.45 9.01
N LEU A 92 -1.65 26.08 9.91
CA LEU A 92 -1.65 24.79 10.59
C LEU A 92 -2.00 24.97 12.07
N GLY A 93 -2.92 24.15 12.57
CA GLY A 93 -3.17 24.02 14.00
C GLY A 93 -1.97 23.39 14.73
N ALA A 94 -2.09 23.30 16.05
CA ALA A 94 -1.02 22.76 16.88
C ALA A 94 -0.88 21.24 16.69
N SER A 95 0.36 20.74 16.68
CA SER A 95 0.65 19.32 16.41
C SER A 95 2.05 18.98 16.88
N TYR A 96 2.27 17.71 17.24
CA TYR A 96 3.62 17.14 17.42
C TYR A 96 4.07 16.28 16.23
N SER A 97 3.21 16.11 15.22
CA SER A 97 3.51 15.30 14.04
C SER A 97 4.60 15.94 13.18
N GLY A 98 5.50 15.10 12.64
CA GLY A 98 6.30 15.46 11.47
C GLY A 98 5.50 15.29 10.18
N PRO A 99 5.82 16.05 9.11
CA PRO A 99 5.26 15.78 7.79
C PRO A 99 5.86 14.49 7.19
N ILE A 100 5.05 13.74 6.46
CA ILE A 100 5.46 12.57 5.66
C ILE A 100 4.97 12.74 4.22
N THR A 101 5.53 11.99 3.28
CA THR A 101 5.14 12.08 1.86
C THR A 101 5.06 10.72 1.19
N ASP A 102 4.19 10.61 0.18
CA ASP A 102 4.16 9.51 -0.79
C ASP A 102 4.85 9.86 -2.13
N GLY A 103 5.57 10.99 -2.17
CA GLY A 103 6.23 11.51 -3.37
C GLY A 103 5.35 12.41 -4.23
N LYS A 104 4.06 12.56 -3.92
CA LYS A 104 3.11 13.46 -4.61
C LYS A 104 2.44 14.42 -3.64
N LEU A 105 2.05 13.91 -2.49
CA LEU A 105 1.37 14.64 -1.42
C LEU A 105 2.24 14.64 -0.16
N ILE A 106 2.12 15.71 0.62
CA ILE A 106 2.60 15.78 2.00
C ILE A 106 1.42 15.60 2.92
N PHE A 107 1.53 14.68 3.87
CA PHE A 107 0.56 14.46 4.93
C PHE A 107 1.13 14.95 6.26
N THR A 108 0.30 15.66 7.01
CA THR A 108 0.59 16.05 8.39
C THR A 108 -0.71 16.10 9.18
N THR A 109 -0.62 16.33 10.49
CA THR A 109 -1.79 16.44 11.35
C THR A 109 -1.84 17.76 12.07
N GLU A 110 -3.04 18.12 12.53
CA GLU A 110 -3.24 19.23 13.45
C GLU A 110 -4.31 18.92 14.49
N SER A 111 -4.28 19.69 15.58
CA SER A 111 -5.36 19.86 16.53
C SER A 111 -5.84 21.30 16.50
N ALA A 112 -7.14 21.49 16.27
CA ALA A 112 -7.77 22.80 16.23
C ALA A 112 -9.25 22.72 16.62
N LYS A 113 -9.68 23.59 17.53
CA LYS A 113 -11.10 23.77 17.91
C LYS A 113 -11.79 22.47 18.36
N GLY A 114 -11.15 21.67 19.21
CA GLY A 114 -11.72 20.42 19.73
C GLY A 114 -11.73 19.27 18.73
N LYS A 115 -10.96 19.39 17.65
CA LYS A 115 -10.86 18.40 16.59
C LYS A 115 -9.41 18.10 16.25
N GLU A 116 -9.19 16.92 15.72
CA GLU A 116 -7.95 16.54 15.07
C GLU A 116 -8.18 16.41 13.57
N SER A 117 -7.13 16.55 12.78
CA SER A 117 -7.22 16.37 11.34
C SER A 117 -5.95 15.79 10.75
N VAL A 118 -6.09 15.04 9.65
CA VAL A 118 -5.02 14.87 8.65
C VAL A 118 -5.24 15.89 7.55
N LEU A 119 -4.17 16.52 7.11
CA LEU A 119 -4.14 17.45 5.99
C LEU A 119 -3.22 16.88 4.91
N ALA A 120 -3.64 16.96 3.65
CA ALA A 120 -2.79 16.66 2.51
C ALA A 120 -2.53 17.90 1.68
N TYR A 121 -1.25 18.17 1.42
CA TYR A 121 -0.78 19.26 0.58
C TYR A 121 -0.11 18.70 -0.67
N GLY A 122 -0.18 19.40 -1.80
CA GLY A 122 0.65 19.07 -2.95
C GLY A 122 2.12 19.29 -2.63
N LEU A 123 2.97 18.29 -2.89
CA LEU A 123 4.41 18.38 -2.62
C LEU A 123 5.08 19.54 -3.39
N GLU A 124 4.66 19.76 -4.63
CA GLU A 124 5.24 20.79 -5.51
C GLU A 124 4.73 22.21 -5.23
N ASP A 125 3.44 22.36 -4.92
CA ASP A 125 2.77 23.65 -4.89
C ASP A 125 2.34 24.12 -3.49
N GLY A 126 2.47 23.26 -2.47
CA GLY A 126 2.05 23.55 -1.11
C GLY A 126 0.54 23.76 -0.94
N LYS A 127 -0.28 23.46 -1.97
CA LYS A 127 -1.72 23.70 -1.92
C LYS A 127 -2.41 22.58 -1.16
N LEU A 128 -3.27 22.96 -0.21
CA LEU A 128 -4.14 22.02 0.49
C LEU A 128 -5.06 21.33 -0.52
N LYS A 129 -4.96 20.00 -0.62
CA LYS A 129 -5.80 19.17 -1.49
C LYS A 129 -7.03 18.67 -0.74
N TRP A 130 -6.84 18.19 0.48
CA TRP A 130 -7.92 17.75 1.35
C TRP A 130 -7.56 17.88 2.82
N LYS A 131 -8.60 17.88 3.66
CA LYS A 131 -8.51 17.86 5.12
C LYS A 131 -9.61 16.98 5.68
N GLN A 132 -9.23 15.90 6.35
CA GLN A 132 -10.16 15.00 7.04
C GLN A 132 -10.06 15.25 8.54
N ASN A 133 -11.19 15.51 9.20
CA ASN A 133 -11.25 15.80 10.64
C ASN A 133 -12.14 14.81 11.39
N TRP A 134 -11.83 14.62 12.67
CA TRP A 134 -12.61 13.82 13.60
C TRP A 134 -12.64 14.48 14.98
N ALA A 135 -13.47 13.96 15.87
CA ALA A 135 -13.48 14.37 17.27
C ALA A 135 -12.14 13.96 17.91
N GLY A 136 -11.34 14.96 18.26
CA GLY A 136 -10.02 14.78 18.84
C GLY A 136 -9.84 15.71 20.03
N GLU A 137 -8.59 15.92 20.44
CA GLU A 137 -8.22 16.77 21.57
C GLU A 137 -8.75 16.24 22.92
N MET A 138 -7.83 16.04 23.86
CA MET A 138 -8.16 15.62 25.24
C MET A 138 -8.15 16.80 26.18
N LYS A 139 -8.98 16.76 27.23
CA LYS A 139 -8.90 17.77 28.29
C LYS A 139 -7.66 17.50 29.12
N VAL A 140 -6.63 18.32 28.95
CA VAL A 140 -5.44 18.25 29.80
C VAL A 140 -5.64 19.09 31.08
N PRO A 141 -5.16 18.62 32.24
CA PRO A 141 -5.14 19.43 33.45
C PRO A 141 -4.40 20.76 33.24
N PHE A 142 -4.81 21.84 33.91
CA PHE A 142 -4.25 23.19 33.67
C PHE A 142 -2.72 23.24 33.85
N PHE A 143 -2.16 22.45 34.76
CA PHE A 143 -0.71 22.39 35.01
C PHE A 143 0.06 21.71 33.86
N ALA A 144 -0.62 20.87 33.08
CA ALA A 144 -0.10 20.19 31.89
C ALA A 144 -0.43 20.94 30.59
N ALA A 145 -1.20 22.03 30.64
CA ALA A 145 -1.65 22.77 29.45
C ALA A 145 -0.48 23.25 28.57
N ARG A 146 0.70 23.54 29.15
CA ARG A 146 1.90 23.90 28.37
C ARG A 146 2.38 22.79 27.43
N ASN A 147 2.10 21.53 27.79
CA ASN A 147 2.48 20.34 27.03
C ASN A 147 1.43 19.99 25.96
N GLY A 148 0.40 20.83 25.81
CA GLY A 148 -0.61 20.71 24.78
C GLY A 148 -1.57 19.52 24.93
N SER A 149 -2.74 19.71 24.35
CA SER A 149 -3.77 18.68 24.12
C SER A 149 -3.79 18.28 22.64
N TRP A 150 -2.62 18.22 21.99
CA TRP A 150 -2.50 18.09 20.54
C TRP A 150 -2.07 16.71 20.09
N ILE A 151 -2.52 16.34 18.90
CA ILE A 151 -2.20 15.08 18.26
C ILE A 151 -0.69 14.83 18.22
N ARG A 152 -0.33 13.61 18.61
CA ARG A 152 1.05 13.15 18.77
C ARG A 152 1.50 12.20 17.67
N SER A 153 0.55 11.55 17.01
CA SER A 153 0.84 10.56 15.99
C SER A 153 1.31 11.24 14.71
N THR A 154 2.48 10.81 14.23
CA THR A 154 2.89 11.05 12.84
C THR A 154 2.19 10.03 11.95
N PRO A 155 1.49 10.44 10.87
CA PRO A 155 0.82 9.50 9.99
C PRO A 155 1.83 8.62 9.25
N ALA A 156 1.34 7.50 8.74
CA ALA A 156 2.09 6.64 7.81
C ALA A 156 1.31 6.51 6.50
N VAL A 157 2.02 6.48 5.37
CA VAL A 157 1.41 6.27 4.05
C VAL A 157 1.98 5.03 3.37
N ALA A 158 1.09 4.17 2.90
CA ALA A 158 1.43 2.97 2.13
C ALA A 158 0.22 2.51 1.31
N ASN A 159 0.46 2.01 0.10
CA ASN A 159 -0.59 1.43 -0.76
C ASN A 159 -1.81 2.35 -0.93
N ASP A 160 -1.57 3.62 -1.29
CA ASP A 160 -2.59 4.67 -1.46
C ASP A 160 -3.46 4.91 -0.22
N ARG A 161 -2.95 4.58 0.96
CA ARG A 161 -3.66 4.74 2.23
C ARG A 161 -2.82 5.50 3.24
N VAL A 162 -3.48 6.39 3.98
CA VAL A 162 -2.91 7.11 5.12
C VAL A 162 -3.47 6.52 6.40
N PHE A 163 -2.59 6.16 7.31
CA PHE A 163 -2.92 5.62 8.63
C PHE A 163 -2.55 6.64 9.70
N VAL A 164 -3.46 6.90 10.63
CA VAL A 164 -3.24 7.87 11.72
C VAL A 164 -3.96 7.43 12.98
N ALA A 165 -3.32 7.64 14.14
CA ALA A 165 -3.94 7.44 15.45
C ALA A 165 -4.18 8.80 16.12
N GLY A 166 -5.45 9.11 16.40
CA GLY A 166 -5.84 10.30 17.16
C GLY A 166 -5.57 10.13 18.66
N MET A 167 -5.64 11.23 19.43
CA MET A 167 -5.35 11.17 20.87
C MET A 167 -6.39 10.38 21.68
N ARG A 168 -7.59 10.17 21.14
CA ARG A 168 -8.69 9.49 21.82
C ARG A 168 -8.72 7.98 21.52
N ASP A 169 -7.56 7.37 21.26
CA ASP A 169 -7.45 5.97 20.82
C ASP A 169 -8.37 5.66 19.62
N HIS A 170 -8.36 6.57 18.64
CA HIS A 170 -9.11 6.44 17.38
C HIS A 170 -8.12 6.21 16.23
N LEU A 171 -8.13 5.01 15.65
CA LEU A 171 -7.27 4.65 14.52
C LEU A 171 -8.05 4.76 13.21
N LEU A 172 -7.55 5.54 12.26
CA LEU A 172 -8.19 5.76 10.96
C LEU A 172 -7.30 5.28 9.81
N CYS A 173 -7.95 4.75 8.78
CA CYS A 173 -7.37 4.56 7.45
C CYS A 173 -8.12 5.42 6.44
N LEU A 174 -7.38 6.28 5.75
CA LEU A 174 -7.90 7.20 4.75
C LEU A 174 -7.38 6.81 3.38
N ASP A 175 -8.15 7.05 2.33
CA ASP A 175 -7.63 7.09 0.97
C ASP A 175 -6.67 8.29 0.82
N ALA A 176 -5.46 8.05 0.31
CA ALA A 176 -4.41 9.07 0.27
C ALA A 176 -4.75 10.25 -0.66
N ASN A 177 -5.54 10.01 -1.71
CA ASN A 177 -5.83 11.02 -2.74
C ASN A 177 -7.02 11.91 -2.37
N SER A 178 -8.04 11.34 -1.72
CA SER A 178 -9.30 12.02 -1.41
C SER A 178 -9.47 12.37 0.07
N GLY A 179 -8.72 11.72 0.96
CA GLY A 179 -8.88 11.84 2.41
C GLY A 179 -10.11 11.12 2.96
N GLN A 180 -10.87 10.38 2.13
CA GLN A 180 -12.05 9.65 2.58
C GLN A 180 -11.67 8.53 3.54
N ILE A 181 -12.41 8.43 4.66
CA ILE A 181 -12.26 7.33 5.62
C ILE A 181 -12.69 6.03 4.94
N GLN A 182 -11.73 5.10 4.83
CA GLN A 182 -11.96 3.75 4.31
C GLN A 182 -12.44 2.81 5.43
N TRP A 183 -11.84 2.96 6.60
CA TRP A 183 -12.27 2.32 7.84
C TRP A 183 -11.70 3.09 9.04
N GLU A 184 -12.32 2.88 10.20
CA GLU A 184 -11.87 3.44 11.46
C GLU A 184 -12.11 2.44 12.61
N ILE A 185 -11.30 2.54 13.66
CA ILE A 185 -11.41 1.76 14.88
C ILE A 185 -11.39 2.73 16.06
N ASP A 186 -12.55 2.92 16.69
CA ASP A 186 -12.70 3.62 17.96
C ASP A 186 -12.53 2.60 19.08
N PHE A 187 -11.31 2.51 19.65
CA PHE A 187 -11.00 1.51 20.67
C PHE A 187 -11.85 1.69 21.94
N PRO A 188 -12.04 2.91 22.49
CA PRO A 188 -12.95 3.12 23.62
C PRO A 188 -14.36 2.60 23.38
N LYS A 189 -14.94 2.89 22.21
CA LYS A 189 -16.28 2.41 21.84
C LYS A 189 -16.30 0.89 21.65
N GLN A 190 -15.29 0.31 21.01
CA GLN A 190 -15.24 -1.12 20.72
C GLN A 190 -15.07 -1.97 21.99
N PHE A 191 -14.28 -1.49 22.96
CA PHE A 191 -13.95 -2.22 24.18
C PHE A 191 -14.69 -1.75 25.43
N GLY A 192 -15.51 -0.70 25.32
CA GLY A 192 -16.25 -0.14 26.45
C GLY A 192 -15.34 0.48 27.52
N THR A 193 -14.20 1.03 27.12
CA THR A 193 -13.24 1.68 28.02
C THR A 193 -13.47 3.20 28.06
N PRO A 194 -13.02 3.91 29.12
CA PRO A 194 -12.99 5.36 29.10
C PRO A 194 -12.05 5.90 28.00
N LEU A 195 -12.13 7.20 27.73
CA LEU A 195 -11.11 7.89 26.93
C LEU A 195 -9.75 7.81 27.63
N PRO A 196 -8.64 7.90 26.87
CA PRO A 196 -7.30 7.98 27.47
C PRO A 196 -7.13 9.21 28.37
N ASP A 197 -6.24 9.10 29.35
CA ASP A 197 -5.87 10.18 30.30
C ASP A 197 -4.79 11.12 29.74
#